data_AF-A0A3B9EXP9-F1
#
_entry.id   AF-A0A3B9EXP9-F1
#
_cell.length_a   1.000
_cell.length_b   1.000
_cell.length_c   1.000
_cell.angle_alpha   90.00
_cell.angle_beta   90.00
_cell.angle_gamma   90.00
#
_symmetry.space_group_name_H-M   'P 1'
#
loop_
_entity.id
_entity.type
_entity.pdbx_description
1 polymer ?
#
loop_
_entity_poly.entity_id
_entity_poly.type
_entity_poly.pdbx_seq_one_letter_code
_entity_poly.pdbx_strand_id
1 'polypeptide(L)' 'MRTYDTSGFQVSFRPGHRQLEELENWLLQEEQKTGDGFYCNLHLLKASFAKGEMAVGILNGETIGFLT' A
#
# COMPACT_ATOMS: atom_id res chain seq x y z
N MET A 1 -2.02 18.07 4.36
CA MET A 1 -2.35 16.74 3.80
C MET A 1 -3.87 16.66 3.74
N ARG A 2 -4.49 16.47 2.57
CA ARG A 2 -5.96 16.37 2.47
C ARG A 2 -6.37 14.92 2.71
N THR A 3 -7.05 14.67 3.82
CA THR A 3 -7.70 13.40 4.17
C THR A 3 -9.22 13.59 4.06
N TYR A 4 -9.91 12.62 3.46
CA TYR A 4 -11.37 12.56 3.43
C TYR A 4 -11.78 11.45 4.38
N ASP A 5 -12.53 11.78 5.43
CA ASP A 5 -12.99 10.83 6.44
C ASP A 5 -14.47 10.53 6.20
N THR A 6 -14.72 9.31 5.74
CA THR A 6 -16.02 8.68 5.86
C THR A 6 -15.77 7.33 6.53
N SER A 7 -16.09 7.22 7.81
CA SER A 7 -16.15 5.94 8.55
C SER A 7 -14.80 5.21 8.67
N GLY A 8 -13.71 5.92 8.98
CA GLY A 8 -12.40 5.28 9.25
C GLY A 8 -11.62 4.82 8.01
N PHE A 9 -12.19 5.03 6.82
CA PHE A 9 -11.49 4.88 5.55
C PHE A 9 -10.74 6.17 5.21
N GLN A 10 -9.48 6.04 4.80
CA GLN A 10 -8.60 7.15 4.42
C GLN A 10 -7.80 6.75 3.18
N VAL A 11 -7.48 7.72 2.33
CA VAL A 11 -6.52 7.56 1.25
C VAL A 11 -5.35 8.48 1.49
N SER A 12 -4.14 7.93 1.57
CA SER A 12 -2.90 8.69 1.66
C SER A 12 -2.22 8.74 0.28
N PHE A 13 -2.19 9.93 -0.33
CA PHE A 13 -1.47 10.20 -1.59
C PHE A 13 0.03 10.47 -1.39
N ARG A 14 0.50 10.39 -0.15
CA ARG A 14 1.91 10.46 0.24
C ARG A 14 2.12 9.47 1.37
N PRO A 15 2.06 8.16 1.08
CA PRO A 15 2.33 7.14 2.08
C PRO A 15 3.74 7.32 2.66
N GLY A 16 3.91 6.97 3.93
CA GLY A 16 5.22 6.92 4.57
C GLY A 16 5.84 5.52 4.49
N HIS A 17 7.06 5.39 5.01
CA HIS A 17 7.77 4.11 5.03
C HIS A 17 7.02 3.01 5.76
N ARG A 18 6.27 3.34 6.82
CA ARG A 18 5.45 2.35 7.55
C ARG A 18 4.40 1.70 6.64
N GLN A 19 3.67 2.49 5.86
CA GLN A 19 2.66 1.95 4.94
C GLN A 19 3.29 1.11 3.83
N LEU A 20 4.50 1.49 3.38
CA LEU A 20 5.26 0.69 2.44
C LEU A 20 5.62 -0.68 3.03
N GLU A 21 6.16 -0.72 4.26
CA GLU A 21 6.49 -1.97 4.96
C GLU A 21 5.26 -2.87 5.18
N GLU A 22 4.11 -2.29 5.55
CA GLU A 22 2.84 -3.02 5.68
C GLU A 22 2.42 -3.67 4.35
N LEU A 23 2.56 -2.95 3.22
CA LEU A 23 2.30 -3.49 1.88
C LEU A 23 3.28 -4.58 1.46
N GLU A 24 4.57 -4.41 1.74
CA GLU A 24 5.59 -5.44 1.44
C GLU A 24 5.28 -6.75 2.14
N ASN A 25 4.93 -6.68 3.43
CA ASN A 25 4.55 -7.84 4.22
C ASN A 25 3.25 -8.49 3.72
N TRP A 26 2.24 -7.68 3.39
CA TRP A 26 0.98 -8.18 2.86
C TRP A 26 1.16 -8.93 1.53
N LEU A 27 1.91 -8.35 0.59
CA LEU A 27 2.22 -8.98 -0.70
C LEU A 27 3.01 -10.29 -0.55
N LEU A 28 3.98 -10.31 0.38
CA LEU A 28 4.74 -11.53 0.67
C LEU A 28 3.85 -12.64 1.24
N GLN A 29 2.92 -12.30 2.14
CA GLN A 29 1.96 -13.25 2.70
C GLN A 29 0.98 -13.77 1.64
N GLU A 30 0.52 -12.91 0.73
CA GLU A 30 -0.36 -13.30 -0.37
C GLU A 30 0.35 -14.30 -1.30
N GLU A 31 1.59 -14.00 -1.71
CA GLU A 31 2.43 -14.89 -2.53
C GLU A 31 2.62 -16.25 -1.86
N GLN A 32 2.97 -16.27 -0.56
CA GLN A 32 3.14 -17.52 0.19
C GLN A 32 1.85 -18.34 0.30
N LYS A 33 0.69 -17.68 0.36
CA LYS A 33 -0.60 -18.34 0.55
C LYS A 33 -1.22 -18.86 -0.75
N THR A 34 -1.02 -18.13 -1.84
CA THR A 34 -1.74 -18.35 -3.10
C THR A 34 -0.85 -18.84 -4.23
N GLY A 35 0.45 -18.51 -4.20
CA GLY A 35 1.37 -18.73 -5.32
C GLY A 35 1.10 -17.86 -6.55
N ASP A 36 0.14 -16.93 -6.46
CA ASP A 36 -0.33 -16.03 -7.52
C ASP A 36 -0.32 -14.56 -7.04
N GLY A 37 0.69 -14.17 -6.25
CA GLY A 37 0.77 -12.87 -5.61
C GLY A 37 1.40 -11.79 -6.51
N PHE A 38 1.02 -10.54 -6.25
CA PHE A 38 1.64 -9.36 -6.89
C PHE A 38 3.07 -9.08 -6.40
N TYR A 39 3.67 -9.96 -5.60
CA TYR A 39 5.00 -9.77 -5.01
C TYR A 39 6.10 -9.57 -6.07
N CYS A 40 5.99 -10.21 -7.24
CA CYS A 40 6.93 -9.99 -8.35
C CYS A 40 7.02 -8.53 -8.80
N ASN A 41 5.97 -7.73 -8.56
CA ASN A 41 5.89 -6.32 -8.92
C ASN A 41 6.33 -5.37 -7.78
N LEU A 42 6.91 -5.89 -6.69
CA LEU A 42 7.36 -5.07 -5.56
C LEU A 42 8.37 -3.99 -5.98
N HIS A 43 9.20 -4.27 -7.00
CA HIS A 43 10.10 -3.28 -7.56
C HIS A 43 9.36 -2.07 -8.16
N LEU A 44 8.25 -2.29 -8.88
CA LEU A 44 7.41 -1.23 -9.45
C LEU A 44 6.77 -0.40 -8.33
N LEU A 45 6.29 -1.08 -7.28
CA LEU A 45 5.73 -0.44 -6.09
C LEU A 45 6.74 0.50 -5.42
N LYS A 46 7.98 0.02 -5.19
CA LYS A 46 9.07 0.83 -4.63
C LYS A 46 9.44 2.01 -5.53
N ALA A 47 9.42 1.82 -6.85
CA ALA A 47 9.71 2.90 -7.79
C ALA A 47 8.64 4.01 -7.73
N SER A 48 7.36 3.66 -7.69
CA SER A 48 6.27 4.62 -7.60
C SER A 48 6.23 5.34 -6.25
N PHE A 49 6.55 4.62 -5.15
CA PHE A 49 6.75 5.23 -3.84
C PHE A 49 7.88 6.29 -3.88
N ALA A 50 9.04 5.95 -4.46
CA ALA A 50 10.18 6.87 -4.56
C ALA A 50 9.88 8.12 -5.39
N LYS A 51 8.99 8.02 -6.38
CA LYS A 51 8.54 9.15 -7.21
C LYS A 51 7.42 9.96 -6.56
N GLY A 52 6.83 9.49 -5.46
CA GLY A 52 5.63 10.09 -4.86
C GLY A 52 4.37 9.90 -5.72
N GLU A 53 4.36 8.89 -6.59
CA GLU A 53 3.29 8.55 -7.53
C GLU A 53 2.44 7.39 -6.98
N MET A 54 2.25 7.34 -5.66
CA MET A 54 1.54 6.26 -4.99
C MET A 54 0.44 6.79 -4.08
N ALA A 55 -0.71 6.11 -4.11
CA ALA A 55 -1.75 6.27 -3.11
C ALA A 55 -1.96 4.95 -2.34
N VAL A 56 -2.23 5.06 -1.04
CA VAL A 56 -2.51 3.91 -0.17
C VAL A 56 -3.88 4.07 0.47
N GLY A 57 -4.70 3.03 0.39
CA GLY A 57 -5.95 2.91 1.10
C GLY A 57 -5.71 2.41 2.52
N ILE A 58 -6.26 3.11 3.50
CA ILE A 58 -6.13 2.83 4.93
C ILE A 58 -7.54 2.66 5.49
N LEU A 59 -7.79 1.57 6.19
CA LEU A 59 -9.05 1.32 6.90
C LEU A 59 -8.73 1.08 8.37
N ASN A 60 -9.29 1.90 9.26
CA ASN A 60 -9.08 1.78 10.71
C ASN A 60 -7.59 1.79 11.13
N GLY A 61 -6.74 2.46 10.35
CA GLY A 61 -5.29 2.57 10.62
C GLY A 61 -4.44 1.46 10.00
N GLU A 62 -5.04 0.47 9.34
CA GLU A 62 -4.33 -0.59 8.62
C GLU A 62 -4.33 -0.34 7.12
N THR A 63 -3.21 -0.63 6.48
CA THR A 63 -3.09 -0.56 5.02
C THR A 63 -3.86 -1.73 4.38
N ILE A 64 -4.83 -1.41 3.52
CA ILE A 64 -5.70 -2.40 2.86
C ILE A 64 -5.53 -2.49 1.35
N GLY A 65 -4.69 -1.64 0.76
CA GLY A 65 -4.41 -1.66 -0.67
C GLY A 65 -3.67 -0.42 -1.15
N PHE A 66 -3.26 -0.43 -2.41
CA PHE A 66 -2.47 0.63 -3.03
C PHE A 66 -2.87 0.87 -4.49
N LEU A 67 -2.51 2.05 -4.99
CA LEU A 67 -2.65 2.49 -6.38
C LEU A 67 -1.32 3.13 -6.81
N THR A 68 -0.86 2.80 -8.01
CA THR A 68 0.36 3.29 -8.66
C THR A 68 0.08 3.67 -10.10
#